data_AF-A0A1B8XXB6-F1
#
_entry.id   AF-A0A1B8XXB6-F1
#
_cell.length_a   1.000
_cell.length_b   1.000
_cell.length_c   1.000
_cell.angle_alpha   90.00
_cell.angle_beta   90.00
_cell.angle_gamma   90.00
#
_symmetry.space_group_name_H-M   'P 1'
#
loop_
_entity.id
_entity.type
_entity.pdbx_description
1 polymer ?
#
loop_
_entity_poly.entity_id
_entity_poly.type
_entity_poly.pdbx_seq_one_letter_code
_entity_poly.pdbx_strand_id
1 'polypeptide(L)'
;MNKTAELHSLNQNTELHSLNKTTELHSLNQNTELHSLNKTTELHSLNKNTELHSLNQNTELHSLNETTELHSLNKTTELHSLNQNTELHSLNSNTELHSLNSNTELHSLNKTTELHSLNKNTELHSLN
;
A
#
# COMPACT_ATOMS: atom_id res chain seq x y z
N MET A 1 15.92 -10.55 12.27
CA MET A 1 16.60 -9.31 11.83
C MET A 1 15.55 -8.25 11.63
N ASN A 2 15.54 -7.23 12.50
CA ASN A 2 14.65 -6.08 12.40
C ASN A 2 15.39 -5.01 11.58
N LYS A 3 14.71 -4.36 10.63
CA LYS A 3 15.28 -3.27 9.85
C LYS A 3 14.37 -2.05 9.93
N THR A 4 14.92 -0.91 10.32
CA THR A 4 14.26 0.40 10.21
C THR A 4 14.94 1.19 9.10
N ALA A 5 14.18 1.91 8.27
CA ALA A 5 14.74 2.81 7.28
C ALA A 5 13.90 4.08 7.23
N GLU A 6 14.58 5.23 7.27
CA GLU A 6 14.02 6.56 7.05
C GLU A 6 14.86 7.22 5.96
N LEU A 7 14.27 7.59 4.82
CA LEU A 7 15.01 8.17 3.69
C LEU A 7 14.24 9.32 3.06
N HIS A 8 14.99 10.32 2.62
CA HIS A 8 14.51 11.47 1.88
C HIS A 8 15.31 11.60 0.59
N SER A 9 14.65 11.64 -0.56
CA SER A 9 15.34 11.85 -1.84
C SER A 9 14.46 12.53 -2.88
N LEU A 10 15.05 12.92 -4.02
CA LEU A 10 14.26 13.36 -5.17
C LEU A 10 13.69 12.15 -5.93
N ASN A 11 14.51 11.12 -6.10
CA ASN A 11 14.14 9.88 -6.76
C ASN A 11 14.63 8.71 -5.90
N GLN A 12 13.77 7.74 -5.64
CA GLN A 12 14.08 6.62 -4.78
C GLN A 12 13.61 5.31 -5.39
N ASN A 13 14.54 4.35 -5.45
CA ASN A 13 14.21 2.95 -5.69
C ASN A 13 14.65 2.18 -4.44
N THR A 14 13.75 1.43 -3.83
CA THR A 14 14.04 0.69 -2.60
C THR A 14 13.55 -0.74 -2.74
N GLU A 15 14.47 -1.69 -2.54
CA GLU A 15 14.19 -3.12 -2.46
C GLU A 15 14.74 -3.65 -1.14
N LEU A 16 13.89 -4.21 -0.27
CA LEU A 16 14.32 -4.68 1.05
C LEU A 16 13.63 -5.98 1.47
N HIS A 17 14.43 -6.88 2.05
CA HIS A 17 13.97 -8.09 2.73
C HIS A 17 14.36 -8.08 4.21
N SER A 18 13.42 -8.42 5.09
CA SER A 18 13.67 -8.62 6.53
C SER A 18 12.55 -9.39 7.23
N LEU A 19 12.81 -9.92 8.43
CA LEU A 19 11.75 -10.54 9.23
C LEU A 19 10.76 -9.48 9.74
N ASN A 20 11.26 -8.41 10.36
CA ASN A 20 10.44 -7.28 10.78
C ASN A 20 10.96 -6.00 10.13
N LYS A 21 10.08 -5.25 9.48
CA LYS A 21 10.43 -4.04 8.75
C LYS A 21 9.57 -2.86 9.19
N THR A 22 10.24 -1.74 9.48
CA THR A 22 9.61 -0.42 9.55
C THR A 22 10.28 0.48 8.53
N THR A 23 9.49 1.14 7.70
CA THR A 23 9.98 1.97 6.59
C THR A 23 9.20 3.28 6.56
N GLU A 24 9.92 4.39 6.52
CA GLU A 24 9.38 5.73 6.29
C GLU A 24 10.16 6.37 5.13
N LEU A 25 9.51 6.69 4.02
CA LEU A 25 10.20 7.28 2.86
C LEU A 25 9.48 8.50 2.32
N HIS A 26 10.27 9.51 1.99
CA HIS A 26 9.82 10.76 1.39
C HIS A 26 10.54 10.98 0.07
N SER A 27 9.81 11.06 -1.04
CA SER A 27 10.40 11.29 -2.35
C SER A 27 9.54 12.14 -3.27
N LEU A 28 10.10 12.66 -4.37
CA LEU A 28 9.28 13.18 -5.47
C LEU A 28 8.79 12.01 -6.34
N ASN A 29 9.70 11.08 -6.68
CA ASN A 29 9.37 9.85 -7.40
C ASN A 29 9.89 8.65 -6.64
N GLN A 30 9.01 7.68 -6.38
CA GLN A 30 9.34 6.52 -5.57
C GLN A 30 8.90 5.23 -6.25
N ASN A 31 9.81 4.27 -6.31
CA ASN A 31 9.52 2.87 -6.56
C ASN A 31 9.97 2.05 -5.35
N THR A 32 9.08 1.21 -4.80
CA THR A 32 9.35 0.48 -3.57
C THR A 32 8.82 -0.94 -3.65
N GLU A 33 9.73 -1.89 -3.47
CA GLU A 33 9.43 -3.30 -3.31
C GLU A 33 9.92 -3.76 -1.93
N LEU A 34 9.04 -4.26 -1.05
CA LEU A 34 9.52 -4.79 0.22
C LEU A 34 8.79 -6.07 0.63
N HIS A 35 9.60 -7.03 1.07
CA HIS A 35 9.18 -8.34 1.53
C HIS A 35 9.52 -8.52 3.01
N SER A 36 8.52 -8.87 3.83
CA SER A 36 8.79 -9.15 5.24
C SER A 36 7.74 -10.01 5.92
N LEU A 37 8.07 -10.63 7.06
CA LEU A 37 7.06 -11.30 7.87
C LEU A 37 6.09 -10.28 8.48
N ASN A 38 6.64 -9.28 9.19
CA ASN A 38 5.86 -8.18 9.75
C ASN A 38 6.35 -6.84 9.19
N LYS A 39 5.41 -6.02 8.73
CA LYS A 39 5.70 -4.79 8.02
C LYS A 39 4.87 -3.62 8.53
N THR A 40 5.54 -2.50 8.74
CA THR A 40 4.94 -1.18 8.90
C THR A 40 5.58 -0.25 7.88
N THR A 41 4.78 0.44 7.09
CA THR A 41 5.27 1.27 5.98
C THR A 41 4.47 2.55 5.89
N GLU A 42 5.17 3.67 5.92
CA GLU A 42 4.64 5.01 5.68
C GLU A 42 5.41 5.63 4.52
N LEU A 43 4.74 5.97 3.42
CA LEU A 43 5.40 6.55 2.25
C LEU A 43 4.68 7.82 1.80
N HIS A 44 5.46 8.86 1.53
CA HIS A 44 5.01 10.14 1.01
C HIS A 44 5.72 10.42 -0.32
N SER A 45 4.97 10.53 -1.41
CA SER A 45 5.58 10.85 -2.72
C SER A 45 4.66 11.58 -3.67
N LEU A 46 5.19 12.39 -4.59
CA LEU A 46 4.35 12.94 -5.68
C LEU A 46 3.91 11.82 -6.63
N ASN A 47 4.84 10.97 -7.07
CA ASN A 47 4.55 9.80 -7.88
C ASN A 47 5.08 8.54 -7.19
N LYS A 48 4.22 7.54 -7.01
CA LYS A 48 4.55 6.34 -6.25
C LYS A 48 4.14 5.08 -6.99
N ASN A 49 5.06 4.14 -7.08
CA ASN A 49 4.79 2.74 -7.40
C ASN A 49 5.25 1.87 -6.23
N THR A 50 4.41 0.99 -5.73
CA THR A 50 4.65 0.26 -4.49
C THR A 50 4.12 -1.17 -4.57
N GLU A 51 5.02 -2.13 -4.38
CA GLU A 51 4.72 -3.57 -4.31
C GLU A 51 5.14 -4.13 -2.95
N LEU A 52 4.18 -4.61 -2.18
CA LEU A 52 4.42 -5.05 -0.80
C LEU A 52 3.91 -6.46 -0.57
N HIS A 53 4.78 -7.30 -0.03
CA HIS A 53 4.46 -8.67 0.36
C HIS A 53 4.76 -8.89 1.84
N SER A 54 3.76 -9.35 2.60
CA SER A 54 4.00 -9.71 4.01
C SER A 54 3.00 -10.65 4.65
N LEU A 55 3.36 -11.27 5.78
CA LEU A 55 2.38 -12.02 6.57
C LEU A 55 1.41 -11.06 7.29
N ASN A 56 1.96 -10.04 7.94
CA ASN A 56 1.21 -8.97 8.59
C ASN A 56 1.68 -7.61 8.08
N GLN A 57 0.75 -6.83 7.54
CA GLN A 57 1.01 -5.54 6.94
C GLN A 57 0.20 -4.43 7.60
N ASN A 58 0.88 -3.35 7.95
CA ASN A 58 0.26 -2.04 8.14
C ASN A 58 0.90 -1.04 7.15
N THR A 59 0.08 -0.32 6.40
CA THR A 59 0.52 0.54 5.30
C THR A 59 -0.29 1.82 5.27
N GLU A 60 0.42 2.95 5.32
CA GLU A 60 -0.14 4.28 5.12
C GLU A 60 0.61 4.95 3.96
N LEU A 61 -0.13 5.36 2.92
CA LEU A 61 0.46 5.93 1.71
C LEU A 61 -0.24 7.21 1.32
N HIS A 62 0.56 8.25 1.11
CA HIS A 62 0.10 9.53 0.58
C HIS A 62 0.78 9.84 -0.75
N SER A 63 -0.01 10.18 -1.78
CA SER A 63 0.53 10.55 -3.08
C SER A 63 -0.33 11.51 -3.92
N LEU A 64 0.24 12.05 -5.01
CA LEU A 64 -0.57 12.65 -6.07
C LEU A 64 -0.98 11.57 -7.08
N ASN A 65 -0.05 10.71 -7.47
CA ASN A 65 -0.30 9.58 -8.37
C ASN A 65 0.26 8.31 -7.74
N GLU A 66 -0.62 7.37 -7.44
CA GLU A 66 -0.29 6.15 -6.74
C GLU A 66 -0.69 4.91 -7.55
N THR A 67 0.26 4.01 -7.70
CA THR A 67 0.03 2.62 -8.13
C THR A 67 0.49 1.69 -7.02
N THR A 68 -0.41 0.85 -6.53
CA THR A 68 -0.15 -0.05 -5.40
C THR A 68 -0.59 -1.49 -5.66
N GLU A 69 0.29 -2.43 -5.33
CA GLU A 69 -0.02 -3.84 -5.28
C GLU A 69 0.40 -4.41 -3.91
N LEU A 70 -0.58 -4.83 -3.11
CA LEU A 70 -0.33 -5.28 -1.73
C LEU A 70 -0.88 -6.69 -1.50
N HIS A 71 0.02 -7.61 -1.15
CA HIS A 71 -0.27 -9.01 -0.83
C HIS A 71 0.04 -9.30 0.63
N SER A 72 -0.98 -9.72 1.39
CA SER A 72 -0.75 -10.10 2.79
C SER A 72 -1.75 -11.09 3.37
N LEU A 73 -1.39 -11.87 4.39
CA LEU A 73 -2.42 -12.62 5.12
C LEU A 73 -3.30 -11.67 5.94
N ASN A 74 -2.71 -10.76 6.72
CA ASN A 74 -3.44 -9.76 7.48
C ASN A 74 -2.99 -8.37 7.09
N LYS A 75 -3.91 -7.59 6.54
CA LYS A 75 -3.63 -6.26 5.99
C LYS A 75 -4.47 -5.18 6.66
N THR A 76 -3.82 -4.12 7.11
CA THR A 76 -4.43 -2.82 7.38
C THR A 76 -3.82 -1.81 6.41
N THR A 77 -4.65 -1.07 5.70
CA THR A 77 -4.19 -0.17 4.65
C THR A 77 -5.01 1.11 4.62
N GLU A 78 -4.32 2.24 4.62
CA GLU A 78 -4.88 3.57 4.43
C GLU A 78 -4.15 4.25 3.28
N LEU A 79 -4.87 4.56 2.19
CA LEU A 79 -4.30 5.19 1.00
C LEU A 79 -5.00 6.51 0.70
N HIS A 80 -4.21 7.56 0.50
CA HIS A 80 -4.67 8.89 0.10
C HIS A 80 -3.97 9.31 -1.18
N SER A 81 -4.73 9.49 -2.26
CA SER A 81 -4.15 9.95 -3.53
C SER A 81 -5.10 10.78 -4.38
N LEU A 82 -4.59 11.70 -5.20
CA LEU A 82 -5.45 12.33 -6.22
C LEU A 82 -5.87 11.29 -7.27
N ASN A 83 -4.91 10.54 -7.81
CA ASN A 83 -5.15 9.44 -8.75
C ASN A 83 -4.59 8.13 -8.19
N GLN A 84 -5.44 7.12 -8.10
CA GLN A 84 -5.12 5.87 -7.45
C GLN A 84 -5.42 4.68 -8.36
N ASN A 85 -4.46 3.77 -8.48
CA ASN A 85 -4.68 2.42 -8.99
C ASN A 85 -4.19 1.42 -7.95
N THR A 86 -5.08 0.60 -7.42
CA THR A 86 -4.76 -0.27 -6.29
C THR A 86 -5.29 -1.67 -6.51
N GLU A 87 -4.40 -2.65 -6.37
CA GLU A 87 -4.71 -4.07 -6.31
C GLU A 87 -4.34 -4.64 -4.94
N LEU A 88 -5.33 -5.20 -4.25
CA LEU A 88 -5.22 -5.66 -2.88
C LEU A 88 -5.62 -7.12 -2.78
N HIS A 89 -4.68 -7.97 -2.38
CA HIS A 89 -4.93 -9.37 -2.04
C HIS A 89 -4.70 -9.61 -0.56
N SER A 90 -5.67 -10.25 0.11
CA SER A 90 -5.44 -10.69 1.49
C SER A 90 -6.39 -11.74 2.03
N LEU A 91 -5.97 -12.50 3.05
CA LEU A 91 -6.92 -13.34 3.79
C LEU A 91 -7.87 -12.47 4.62
N ASN A 92 -7.32 -11.55 5.42
CA ASN A 92 -8.08 -10.56 6.19
C ASN A 92 -7.61 -9.14 5.82
N SER A 93 -8.53 -8.26 5.45
CA SER A 93 -8.26 -6.86 5.15
C SER A 93 -9.13 -5.89 5.94
N ASN A 94 -8.50 -4.81 6.38
CA ASN A 94 -9.15 -3.55 6.68
C ASN A 94 -8.54 -2.46 5.79
N THR A 95 -9.35 -1.86 4.94
CA THR A 95 -8.88 -0.94 3.90
C THR A 95 -9.69 0.35 3.93
N GLU A 96 -9.00 1.49 3.99
CA GLU A 96 -9.57 2.82 3.80
C GLU A 96 -8.88 3.52 2.63
N LEU A 97 -9.65 3.88 1.62
CA LEU A 97 -9.14 4.50 0.39
C LEU A 97 -9.81 5.85 0.16
N HIS A 98 -8.99 6.89 0.00
CA HIS A 98 -9.43 8.25 -0.32
C HIS A 98 -8.78 8.72 -1.60
N SER A 99 -9.59 9.08 -2.59
CA SER A 99 -9.08 9.66 -3.82
C SER A 99 -10.01 10.59 -4.57
N LEU A 100 -9.47 11.32 -5.55
CA LEU A 100 -10.30 11.99 -6.54
C LEU A 100 -10.73 11.01 -7.63
N ASN A 101 -9.78 10.26 -8.19
CA ASN A 101 -10.01 9.19 -9.15
C ASN A 101 -9.40 7.89 -8.64
N SER A 102 -10.18 6.81 -8.58
CA SER A 102 -9.69 5.48 -8.22
C SER A 102 -10.07 4.40 -9.22
N ASN A 103 -9.12 3.50 -9.45
CA ASN A 103 -9.38 2.14 -9.90
C ASN A 103 -8.92 1.19 -8.78
N THR A 104 -9.80 0.32 -8.31
CA THR A 104 -9.52 -0.54 -7.16
C THR A 104 -9.98 -1.95 -7.42
N GLU A 105 -9.09 -2.91 -7.23
CA GLU A 105 -9.39 -4.33 -7.20
C GLU A 105 -9.04 -4.89 -5.83
N LEU A 106 -10.02 -5.48 -5.15
CA LEU A 106 -9.84 -6.04 -3.80
C LEU A 106 -10.35 -7.47 -3.73
N HIS A 107 -9.40 -8.37 -3.48
CA HIS A 107 -9.60 -9.79 -3.22
C HIS A 107 -9.35 -10.09 -1.76
N SER A 108 -10.38 -10.52 -1.04
CA SER A 108 -10.19 -10.98 0.32
C SER A 108 -11.17 -12.05 0.79
N LEU A 109 -10.76 -12.89 1.74
CA LEU A 109 -11.70 -13.80 2.40
C LEU A 109 -12.59 -12.99 3.36
N ASN A 110 -11.97 -12.19 4.24
CA ASN A 110 -12.67 -11.30 5.16
C ASN A 110 -12.23 -9.85 4.93
N LYS A 111 -13.16 -8.96 4.59
CA LYS A 111 -12.83 -7.54 4.35
C LYS A 111 -13.75 -6.58 5.09
N THR A 112 -13.13 -5.50 5.56
CA THR A 112 -13.78 -4.23 5.86
C THR A 112 -13.20 -3.19 4.91
N THR A 113 -14.05 -2.44 4.22
CA THR A 113 -13.61 -1.47 3.21
C THR A 113 -14.42 -0.20 3.27
N GLU A 114 -13.70 0.91 3.36
CA GLU A 114 -14.24 2.26 3.21
C GLU A 114 -13.58 2.91 1.99
N LEU A 115 -14.40 3.40 1.07
CA LEU A 115 -13.93 3.97 -0.20
C LEU A 115 -14.61 5.32 -0.46
N HIS A 116 -13.81 6.37 -0.39
CA HIS A 116 -14.19 7.73 -0.73
C HIS A 116 -13.50 8.13 -2.03
N SER A 117 -14.30 8.27 -3.08
CA SER A 117 -13.79 8.77 -4.35
C SER A 117 -14.84 9.51 -5.14
N LEU A 118 -14.44 10.57 -5.83
CA LEU A 118 -15.33 11.32 -6.73
C LEU A 118 -15.61 10.50 -7.99
N ASN A 119 -14.60 9.78 -8.50
CA ASN A 119 -14.71 8.96 -9.68
C ASN A 119 -14.05 7.60 -9.45
N LYS A 120 -14.85 6.54 -9.33
CA LYS A 120 -14.37 5.21 -8.95
C LYS A 120 -14.77 4.13 -9.93
N ASN A 121 -13.82 3.26 -10.21
CA ASN A 121 -14.05 1.90 -10.69
C ASN A 121 -13.60 0.94 -9.59
N THR A 122 -14.43 -0.02 -9.22
CA THR A 122 -14.16 -0.91 -8.10
C THR A 122 -14.63 -2.32 -8.40
N GLU A 123 -13.71 -3.27 -8.32
CA GLU A 123 -13.97 -4.70 -8.38
C GLU A 123 -13.67 -5.34 -7.02
N LEU A 124 -14.68 -6.02 -6.47
CA LEU A 124 -14.65 -6.56 -5.11
C LEU A 124 -14.93 -8.05 -5.15
N HIS A 125 -13.91 -8.86 -4.88
CA HIS A 125 -14.04 -10.30 -4.73
C HIS A 125 -13.98 -10.68 -3.26
N SER A 126 -14.95 -11.48 -2.83
CA SER A 126 -14.97 -12.09 -1.51
C SER A 126 -15.25 -13.57 -1.66
N LEU A 127 -14.36 -14.41 -1.16
CA LEU A 127 -14.69 -15.81 -0.94
C LEU A 127 -15.18 -15.89 0.50
N ASN A 128 -16.48 -16.12 0.71
CA ASN A 128 -17.00 -16.55 2.00
C ASN A 128 -17.16 -18.06 1.97
#